data_AF-A0A520ZSN8-F1
#
_entry.id   AF-A0A520ZSN8-F1
#
_cell.length_a   1.000
_cell.length_b   1.000
_cell.length_c   1.000
_cell.angle_alpha   90.00
_cell.angle_beta   90.00
_cell.angle_gamma   90.00
#
_symmetry.space_group_name_H-M   'P 1'
#
loop_
_entity.id
_entity.type
_entity.pdbx_description
1 polymer ?
#
loop_
_entity_poly.entity_id
_entity_poly.type
_entity_poly.pdbx_seq_one_letter_code
_entity_poly.pdbx_strand_id
1 'polypeptide(L)'
;MAHQIRLISGALTVGVWTLLSRILGFVRDVLIAAWLGTGPVAEAFLIAFALPNMFRRFFAEGAFNMAFVPLFSKKLEARADAEAFARDAFSGLATLLVVFTFVATLFMPWLVIAMASGFVGDERFDLTVTLGRVVFPYILFISLAALVSGVLNASGRFAAAAAAPVFLNVILISALLLASSAFADRSILPEGTDGGAEGTALAFGVILAGAVQLAIVWIAARRAGFDLRPKKPVWTPELKRLAIIAAPAALAGGVVQVNLLIGRQVAS
;
A
#
# COMPACT_ATOMS: atom_id res chain seq x y z
N MET A 1 1.19 2.23 -35.99
CA MET A 1 1.63 3.59 -35.59
C MET A 1 2.14 3.52 -34.16
N ALA A 2 3.43 3.78 -33.93
CA ALA A 2 3.97 3.86 -32.58
C ALA A 2 3.32 5.06 -31.87
N HIS A 3 2.61 4.80 -30.77
CA HIS A 3 2.04 5.87 -29.96
C HIS A 3 3.21 6.64 -29.34
N GLN A 4 3.54 7.81 -29.89
CA GLN A 4 4.56 8.68 -29.30
C GLN A 4 4.12 9.01 -27.87
N ILE A 5 4.85 8.52 -26.89
CA ILE A 5 4.60 8.81 -25.49
C ILE A 5 4.83 10.32 -25.32
N ARG A 6 3.74 11.07 -25.10
CA ARG A 6 3.80 12.51 -24.86
C ARG A 6 4.29 12.75 -23.43
N LEU A 7 5.62 12.77 -23.27
CA LEU A 7 6.29 12.88 -21.97
C LEU A 7 5.85 14.12 -21.18
N ILE A 8 5.68 15.27 -21.82
CA ILE A 8 5.25 16.52 -21.15
C ILE A 8 3.85 16.37 -20.56
N SER A 9 2.87 15.90 -21.36
CA SER A 9 1.52 15.70 -20.85
C SER A 9 1.45 14.59 -19.79
N GLY A 10 2.27 13.54 -19.95
CA GLY A 10 2.41 12.48 -18.94
C GLY A 10 2.93 13.02 -17.61
N ALA A 11 4.01 13.80 -17.65
CA ALA A 11 4.61 14.44 -16.47
C ALA A 11 3.64 15.41 -15.77
N LEU A 12 2.93 16.26 -16.54
CA LEU A 12 1.92 17.16 -16.00
C LEU A 12 0.78 16.39 -15.33
N THR A 13 0.29 15.32 -15.97
CA THR A 13 -0.78 14.48 -15.43
C THR A 13 -0.36 13.86 -14.10
N VAL A 14 0.84 13.26 -14.05
CA VAL A 14 1.39 12.67 -12.82
C VAL A 14 1.57 13.74 -11.75
N GLY A 15 2.06 14.93 -12.12
CA GLY A 15 2.26 16.05 -11.21
C GLY A 15 0.96 16.52 -10.54
N VAL A 16 -0.11 16.72 -11.32
CA VAL A 16 -1.43 17.13 -10.81
C VAL A 16 -1.99 16.08 -9.85
N TRP A 17 -1.98 14.80 -10.23
CA TRP A 17 -2.47 13.72 -9.37
C TRP A 17 -1.65 13.58 -8.09
N THR A 18 -0.34 13.76 -8.17
CA THR A 18 0.56 13.73 -7.00
C THR A 18 0.26 14.88 -6.04
N LEU A 19 0.10 16.10 -6.56
CA LEU A 19 -0.27 17.27 -5.74
C LEU A 19 -1.62 17.07 -5.08
N LEU A 20 -2.62 16.62 -5.82
CA LEU A 20 -3.95 16.33 -5.27
C LEU A 20 -3.89 15.29 -4.15
N SER A 21 -3.14 14.20 -4.35
CA SER A 21 -2.94 13.20 -3.31
C SER A 21 -2.22 13.75 -2.07
N ARG A 22 -1.27 14.68 -2.24
CA ARG A 22 -0.57 15.31 -1.11
C ARG A 22 -1.50 16.24 -0.32
N ILE A 23 -2.30 17.04 -1.01
CA ILE A 23 -3.29 17.93 -0.39
C ILE A 23 -4.31 17.11 0.39
N LEU A 24 -4.88 16.06 -0.23
CA LEU A 24 -5.85 15.21 0.46
C LEU A 24 -5.22 14.41 1.61
N GLY A 25 -3.96 13.99 1.48
CA GLY A 25 -3.22 13.38 2.59
C GLY A 25 -3.06 14.33 3.77
N PHE A 26 -2.73 15.60 3.51
CA PHE A 26 -2.67 16.62 4.54
C PHE A 26 -4.02 16.85 5.20
N VAL A 27 -5.11 16.96 4.42
CA VAL A 27 -6.47 17.09 4.95
C VAL A 27 -6.85 15.89 5.82
N ARG A 28 -6.54 14.66 5.37
CA ARG A 28 -6.77 13.44 6.16
C ARG A 28 -6.05 13.52 7.50
N ASP A 29 -4.78 13.91 7.52
CA ASP A 29 -3.98 13.96 8.74
C ASP A 29 -4.51 15.03 9.71
N VAL A 30 -4.94 16.19 9.19
CA VAL A 30 -5.63 17.23 9.99
C VAL A 30 -6.93 16.70 10.59
N LEU A 31 -7.74 15.94 9.84
CA LEU A 31 -8.99 15.37 10.33
C LEU A 31 -8.75 14.28 11.39
N ILE A 32 -7.75 13.41 11.18
CA ILE A 32 -7.33 12.42 12.19
C ILE A 32 -6.95 13.14 13.48
N ALA A 33 -6.11 14.18 13.40
CA ALA A 33 -5.70 14.96 14.57
C ALA A 33 -6.87 15.72 15.22
N ALA A 34 -7.80 16.25 14.42
CA ALA A 34 -8.95 17.01 14.93
C ALA A 34 -9.96 16.13 15.68
N TRP A 35 -10.15 14.87 15.26
CA TRP A 35 -11.19 14.00 15.81
C TRP A 35 -10.67 12.94 16.77
N LEU A 36 -9.54 12.31 16.47
CA LEU A 36 -8.92 11.35 17.38
C LEU A 36 -7.97 12.02 18.39
N GLY A 37 -7.61 13.29 18.17
CA GLY A 37 -6.71 14.04 19.04
C GLY A 37 -5.31 13.40 19.11
N THR A 38 -4.73 13.47 20.30
CA THR A 38 -3.47 12.78 20.66
C THR A 38 -3.74 11.62 21.62
N GLY A 39 -4.92 10.99 21.52
CA GLY A 39 -5.31 9.90 22.40
C GLY A 39 -4.70 8.54 22.01
N PRO A 40 -4.83 7.52 22.87
CA PRO A 40 -4.31 6.17 22.65
C PRO A 40 -4.71 5.56 21.30
N VAL A 41 -5.94 5.81 20.85
CA VAL A 41 -6.43 5.32 19.55
C VAL A 41 -5.72 5.96 18.37
N ALA A 42 -5.51 7.28 18.40
CA ALA A 42 -4.82 8.00 17.33
C ALA A 42 -3.42 7.45 17.14
N GLU A 43 -2.68 7.32 18.24
CA GLU A 43 -1.31 6.81 18.23
C GLU A 43 -1.26 5.34 17.77
N ALA A 44 -2.16 4.50 18.30
CA ALA A 44 -2.24 3.10 17.90
C ALA A 44 -2.54 2.93 16.40
N PHE A 45 -3.48 3.71 15.87
CA PHE A 45 -3.79 3.69 14.44
C PHE A 45 -2.61 4.17 13.59
N LEU A 46 -1.94 5.25 13.99
CA LEU A 46 -0.80 5.78 13.24
C LEU A 46 0.35 4.77 13.16
N ILE A 47 0.66 4.06 14.24
CA ILE A 47 1.66 2.98 14.25
C ILE A 47 1.19 1.79 13.41
N ALA A 48 -0.06 1.33 13.61
CA ALA A 48 -0.65 0.23 12.85
C ALA A 48 -0.64 0.51 11.33
N PHE A 49 -0.96 1.73 10.92
CA PHE A 49 -0.96 2.15 9.52
C PHE A 49 0.45 2.38 8.95
N ALA A 50 1.42 2.75 9.80
CA ALA A 50 2.80 2.91 9.38
C ALA A 50 3.46 1.57 8.97
N LEU A 51 3.10 0.47 9.62
CA LEU A 51 3.65 -0.87 9.35
C LEU A 51 3.53 -1.31 7.89
N PRO A 52 2.33 -1.44 7.30
CA PRO A 52 2.21 -1.85 5.90
C PRO A 52 2.76 -0.79 4.95
N ASN A 53 2.74 0.50 5.29
CA ASN A 53 3.35 1.54 4.47
C ASN A 53 4.89 1.44 4.40
N MET A 54 5.54 0.98 5.47
CA MET A 54 6.98 0.69 5.47
C MET A 54 7.29 -0.44 4.49
N PHE A 55 6.55 -1.55 4.55
CA PHE A 55 6.73 -2.67 3.62
C PHE A 55 6.30 -2.32 2.19
N ARG A 56 5.33 -1.42 2.00
CA ARG A 56 4.96 -0.91 0.67
C ARG A 56 6.14 -0.21 0.01
N ARG A 57 6.92 0.58 0.75
CA ARG A 57 8.15 1.19 0.22
C ARG A 57 9.20 0.15 -0.17
N PHE A 58 9.20 -1.00 0.49
CA PHE A 58 10.11 -2.11 0.21
C PHE A 58 9.70 -2.92 -1.04
N PHE A 59 8.45 -3.36 -1.11
CA PHE A 59 7.93 -4.24 -2.17
C PHE A 59 7.32 -3.50 -3.36
N ALA A 60 6.58 -2.42 -3.14
CA ALA A 60 5.74 -1.77 -4.14
C ALA A 60 6.46 -0.63 -4.88
N GLU A 61 7.11 0.27 -4.14
CA GLU A 61 7.91 1.37 -4.70
C GLU A 61 9.40 1.02 -4.81
N GLY A 62 9.82 0.01 -4.07
CA GLY A 62 11.22 -0.36 -3.92
C GLY A 62 11.70 -1.35 -4.96
N ALA A 63 12.47 -2.31 -4.50
CA ALA A 63 13.36 -3.12 -5.32
C ALA A 63 12.67 -3.98 -6.37
N PHE A 64 11.50 -4.53 -6.05
CA PHE A 64 10.76 -5.35 -7.00
C PHE A 64 10.33 -4.52 -8.21
N ASN A 65 9.75 -3.33 -8.01
CA ASN A 65 9.24 -2.51 -9.11
C ASN A 65 10.39 -1.91 -9.93
N MET A 66 11.48 -1.51 -9.27
CA MET A 66 12.73 -1.08 -9.92
C MET A 66 13.34 -2.17 -10.81
N ALA A 67 13.22 -3.44 -10.44
CA ALA A 67 13.68 -4.56 -11.26
C ALA A 67 12.65 -4.96 -12.35
N PHE A 68 11.36 -4.94 -12.00
CA PHE A 68 10.27 -5.40 -12.86
C PHE A 68 10.05 -4.48 -14.06
N VAL A 69 9.92 -3.17 -13.85
CA VAL A 69 9.56 -2.21 -14.92
C VAL A 69 10.56 -2.25 -16.09
N PRO A 70 11.89 -2.18 -15.88
CA PRO A 70 12.85 -2.27 -16.98
C PRO A 70 12.78 -3.60 -17.75
N LEU A 71 12.61 -4.73 -17.04
CA LEU A 71 12.48 -6.05 -17.65
C LEU A 71 11.20 -6.16 -18.50
N PHE A 72 10.10 -5.64 -17.97
CA PHE A 72 8.82 -5.58 -18.67
C PHE A 72 8.89 -4.67 -19.91
N SER A 73 9.41 -3.46 -19.78
CA SER A 73 9.59 -2.52 -20.90
C SER A 73 10.43 -3.13 -22.03
N LYS A 74 11.53 -3.80 -21.69
CA LYS A 74 12.37 -4.48 -22.69
C LYS A 74 11.60 -5.57 -23.45
N LYS A 75 10.75 -6.35 -22.76
CA LYS A 75 9.90 -7.35 -23.42
C LYS A 75 8.83 -6.70 -24.30
N LEU A 76 8.24 -5.60 -23.84
CA LEU A 76 7.23 -4.85 -24.58
C LEU A 76 7.80 -4.28 -25.89
N GLU A 77 8.99 -3.68 -25.83
CA GLU A 77 9.71 -3.15 -27.00
C GLU A 77 10.12 -4.25 -27.98
N ALA A 78 10.59 -5.38 -27.46
CA ALA A 78 10.98 -6.54 -28.27
C ALA A 78 9.80 -7.32 -28.87
N ARG A 79 8.54 -6.90 -28.63
CA ARG A 79 7.32 -7.65 -28.97
C ARG A 79 7.37 -9.11 -28.51
N ALA A 80 8.04 -9.35 -27.39
CA ALA A 80 8.03 -10.64 -26.72
C ALA A 80 6.76 -10.78 -25.87
N ASP A 81 6.58 -11.95 -25.25
CA ASP A 81 5.44 -12.20 -24.36
C ASP A 81 5.56 -11.44 -23.02
N ALA A 82 5.34 -10.12 -23.07
CA ALA A 82 5.38 -9.21 -21.94
C ALA A 82 4.18 -9.42 -21.00
N GLU A 83 3.01 -9.76 -21.57
CA GLU A 83 1.80 -10.04 -20.80
C GLU A 83 1.97 -11.30 -19.94
N ALA A 84 2.49 -12.40 -20.49
CA ALA A 84 2.76 -13.60 -19.68
C ALA A 84 3.77 -13.32 -18.58
N PHE A 85 4.84 -12.57 -18.86
CA PHE A 85 5.81 -12.16 -17.84
C PHE A 85 5.16 -11.33 -16.73
N ALA A 86 4.34 -10.34 -17.07
CA ALA A 86 3.63 -9.54 -16.08
C ALA A 86 2.64 -10.38 -15.26
N ARG A 87 1.97 -11.35 -15.89
CA ARG A 87 1.04 -12.27 -15.21
C ARG A 87 1.76 -13.25 -14.27
N ASP A 88 2.94 -13.74 -14.66
CA ASP A 88 3.82 -14.54 -13.80
C ASP A 88 4.32 -13.73 -12.60
N ALA A 89 4.80 -12.51 -12.85
CA ALA A 89 5.24 -11.59 -11.82
C ALA A 89 4.10 -11.25 -10.85
N PHE A 90 2.90 -10.98 -11.36
CA PHE A 90 1.70 -10.72 -10.57
C PHE A 90 1.37 -11.90 -9.65
N SER A 91 1.32 -13.12 -10.21
CA SER A 91 0.95 -14.32 -9.46
C SER A 91 2.01 -14.71 -8.43
N GLY A 92 3.29 -14.56 -8.79
CA GLY A 92 4.42 -14.78 -7.88
C GLY A 92 4.44 -13.78 -6.73
N LEU A 93 4.27 -12.49 -7.03
CA LEU A 93 4.20 -11.42 -6.02
C LEU A 93 2.98 -11.59 -5.11
N ALA A 94 1.80 -11.91 -5.67
CA ALA A 94 0.59 -12.17 -4.88
C ALA A 94 0.80 -13.33 -3.91
N THR A 95 1.40 -14.43 -4.36
CA THR A 95 1.70 -15.59 -3.52
C THR A 95 2.66 -15.24 -2.40
N LEU A 96 3.76 -14.53 -2.73
CA LEU A 96 4.72 -14.05 -1.73
C LEU A 96 4.05 -13.16 -0.68
N LEU A 97 3.22 -12.21 -1.13
CA LEU A 97 2.54 -11.26 -0.25
C LEU A 97 1.46 -11.91 0.61
N VAL A 98 0.76 -12.94 0.13
CA VAL A 98 -0.18 -13.70 0.95
C VAL A 98 0.54 -14.39 2.10
N VAL A 99 1.63 -15.11 1.80
CA VAL A 99 2.46 -15.78 2.84
C VAL A 99 3.05 -14.74 3.79
N PHE A 100 3.60 -13.65 3.27
CA PHE A 100 4.18 -12.58 4.06
C PHE A 100 3.13 -11.90 4.96
N THR A 101 1.95 -11.60 4.44
CA THR A 101 0.84 -11.02 5.20
C THR A 101 0.42 -11.95 6.34
N PHE A 102 0.28 -13.24 6.07
CA PHE A 102 -0.07 -14.23 7.09
C PHE A 102 0.97 -14.28 8.21
N VAL A 103 2.25 -14.41 7.86
CA VAL A 103 3.36 -14.43 8.82
C VAL A 103 3.40 -13.13 9.62
N ALA A 104 3.39 -11.97 8.97
CA ALA A 104 3.43 -10.69 9.67
C ALA A 104 2.24 -10.46 10.60
N THR A 105 1.04 -10.91 10.22
CA THR A 105 -0.17 -10.83 11.06
C THR A 105 -0.04 -11.71 12.31
N LEU A 106 0.54 -12.90 12.17
CA LEU A 106 0.86 -13.79 13.30
C LEU A 106 1.90 -13.14 14.21
N PHE A 107 2.95 -12.57 13.62
CA PHE A 107 4.04 -11.91 14.35
C PHE A 107 3.79 -10.43 14.67
N MET A 108 2.55 -9.96 14.58
CA MET A 108 2.20 -8.55 14.77
C MET A 108 2.66 -7.97 16.12
N PRO A 109 2.54 -8.67 17.27
CA PRO A 109 3.04 -8.15 18.55
C PRO A 109 4.51 -7.74 18.49
N TRP A 110 5.37 -8.58 17.90
CA TRP A 110 6.80 -8.27 17.76
C TRP A 110 7.05 -7.14 16.78
N LEU A 111 6.25 -7.02 15.71
CA LEU A 111 6.32 -5.88 14.79
C LEU A 111 5.94 -4.56 15.49
N VAL A 112 4.96 -4.58 16.38
CA VAL A 112 4.57 -3.42 17.19
C VAL A 112 5.68 -3.07 18.18
N ILE A 113 6.25 -4.05 18.90
CA ILE A 113 7.41 -3.82 19.79
C ILE A 113 8.57 -3.19 19.01
N ALA A 114 8.85 -3.69 17.80
CA ALA A 114 9.91 -3.15 16.95
C ALA A 114 9.62 -1.71 16.50
N MET A 115 8.37 -1.28 16.42
CA MET A 115 7.99 0.06 15.96
C MET A 115 7.80 1.07 17.07
N ALA A 116 7.28 0.63 18.22
CA ALA A 116 6.86 1.46 19.34
C ALA A 116 6.96 0.64 20.64
N SER A 117 8.19 0.34 21.07
CA SER A 117 8.44 -0.41 22.31
C SER A 117 7.88 0.29 23.55
N GLY A 118 7.74 1.62 23.52
CA GLY A 118 7.13 2.42 24.58
C GLY A 118 5.64 2.11 24.84
N PHE A 119 4.97 1.37 23.94
CA PHE A 119 3.58 0.95 24.17
C PHE A 119 3.48 -0.29 25.07
N VAL A 120 4.57 -1.03 25.28
CA VAL A 120 4.53 -2.27 26.08
C VAL A 120 4.10 -1.96 27.51
N GLY A 121 3.04 -2.64 27.98
CA GLY A 121 2.45 -2.43 29.31
C GLY A 121 1.36 -1.35 29.35
N ASP A 122 0.98 -0.80 28.20
CA ASP A 122 -0.06 0.23 28.04
C ASP A 122 -1.19 -0.28 27.11
N GLU A 123 -2.39 0.30 27.22
CA GLU A 123 -3.57 -0.01 26.41
C GLU A 123 -3.34 0.20 24.90
N ARG A 124 -2.42 1.10 24.55
CA ARG A 124 -1.99 1.35 23.17
C ARG A 124 -1.44 0.09 22.50
N PHE A 125 -0.80 -0.82 23.24
CA PHE A 125 -0.17 -2.00 22.64
C PHE A 125 -1.18 -2.94 22.00
N ASP A 126 -2.15 -3.42 22.78
CA ASP A 126 -3.13 -4.40 22.32
C ASP A 126 -4.01 -3.81 21.22
N LEU A 127 -4.33 -2.52 21.31
CA LEU A 127 -5.04 -1.80 20.26
C LEU A 127 -4.21 -1.72 18.98
N THR A 128 -2.93 -1.37 19.06
CA THR A 128 -2.03 -1.29 17.90
C THR A 128 -1.85 -2.65 17.25
N VAL A 129 -1.73 -3.72 18.04
CA VAL A 129 -1.64 -5.10 17.52
C VAL A 129 -2.92 -5.47 16.78
N THR A 130 -4.07 -5.16 17.35
CA THR A 130 -5.38 -5.47 16.76
C THR A 130 -5.60 -4.72 15.45
N LEU A 131 -5.41 -3.39 15.47
CA LEU A 131 -5.49 -2.56 14.27
C LEU A 131 -4.43 -2.98 13.24
N GLY A 132 -3.21 -3.27 13.69
CA GLY A 132 -2.13 -3.75 12.84
C GLY A 132 -2.53 -4.99 12.07
N ARG A 133 -3.12 -6.00 12.73
CA ARG A 133 -3.61 -7.22 12.07
C ARG A 133 -4.71 -6.95 11.03
N VAL A 134 -5.59 -5.98 11.29
CA VAL A 134 -6.65 -5.59 10.34
C VAL A 134 -6.08 -4.84 9.15
N VAL A 135 -5.19 -3.88 9.38
CA VAL A 135 -4.65 -3.00 8.34
C VAL A 135 -3.60 -3.70 7.49
N PHE A 136 -2.82 -4.64 8.06
CA PHE A 136 -1.66 -5.23 7.37
C PHE A 136 -1.97 -5.86 6.00
N PRO A 137 -3.10 -6.60 5.79
CA PRO A 137 -3.51 -7.11 4.48
C PRO A 137 -3.56 -6.08 3.35
N TYR A 138 -3.64 -4.78 3.66
CA TYR A 138 -3.46 -3.69 2.70
C TYR A 138 -2.19 -3.85 1.84
N ILE A 139 -1.09 -4.38 2.40
CA ILE A 139 0.18 -4.57 1.69
C ILE A 139 0.02 -5.41 0.43
N LEU A 140 -0.85 -6.43 0.46
CA LEU A 140 -1.16 -7.27 -0.69
C LEU A 140 -1.72 -6.43 -1.83
N PHE A 141 -2.77 -5.67 -1.56
CA PHE A 141 -3.47 -4.88 -2.57
C PHE A 141 -2.58 -3.79 -3.15
N ILE A 142 -1.91 -3.02 -2.31
CA ILE A 142 -1.15 -1.86 -2.76
C ILE A 142 0.12 -2.25 -3.53
N SER A 143 0.75 -3.37 -3.17
CA SER A 143 1.93 -3.86 -3.88
C SER A 143 1.57 -4.44 -5.24
N LEU A 144 0.45 -5.15 -5.33
CA LEU A 144 -0.10 -5.58 -6.62
C LEU A 144 -0.52 -4.38 -7.47
N ALA A 145 -1.16 -3.37 -6.87
CA ALA A 145 -1.53 -2.15 -7.57
C ALA A 145 -0.30 -1.41 -8.13
N ALA A 146 0.81 -1.41 -7.39
CA ALA A 146 2.07 -0.82 -7.86
C ALA A 146 2.71 -1.60 -9.03
N LEU A 147 2.64 -2.94 -9.02
CA LEU A 147 3.08 -3.76 -10.17
C LEU A 147 2.25 -3.44 -11.42
N VAL A 148 0.92 -3.43 -11.29
CA VAL A 148 0.01 -3.09 -12.39
C VAL A 148 0.22 -1.64 -12.86
N SER A 149 0.49 -0.72 -11.93
CA SER A 149 0.88 0.66 -12.26
C SER A 149 2.20 0.70 -13.04
N GLY A 150 3.16 -0.16 -12.72
CA GLY A 150 4.40 -0.31 -13.48
C GLY A 150 4.15 -0.74 -14.93
N VAL A 151 3.25 -1.71 -15.14
CA VAL A 151 2.79 -2.12 -16.49
C VAL A 151 2.16 -0.94 -17.25
N LEU A 152 1.24 -0.22 -16.60
CA LEU A 152 0.59 0.94 -17.19
C LEU A 152 1.59 2.04 -17.56
N ASN A 153 2.52 2.39 -16.67
CA ASN A 153 3.55 3.39 -16.90
C ASN A 153 4.50 2.99 -18.05
N ALA A 154 4.95 1.73 -18.09
CA ALA A 154 5.77 1.20 -19.17
C ALA A 154 5.05 1.23 -20.54
N SER A 155 3.72 1.11 -20.54
CA SER A 155 2.88 1.22 -21.74
C SER A 155 2.47 2.66 -22.09
N GLY A 156 2.96 3.68 -21.37
CA GLY A 156 2.64 5.09 -21.61
C GLY A 156 1.31 5.58 -21.03
N ARG A 157 0.66 4.82 -20.14
CA ARG A 157 -0.65 5.11 -19.55
C ARG A 157 -0.55 5.56 -18.08
N PHE A 158 -0.09 6.79 -17.87
CA PHE A 158 0.28 7.27 -16.53
C PHE A 158 -0.90 7.68 -15.62
N ALA A 159 -2.05 8.07 -16.19
CA ALA A 159 -3.13 8.71 -15.43
C ALA A 159 -3.72 7.81 -14.33
N ALA A 160 -4.07 6.56 -14.65
CA ALA A 160 -4.67 5.64 -13.69
C ALA A 160 -3.68 5.26 -12.57
N ALA A 161 -2.41 5.07 -12.91
CA ALA A 161 -1.34 4.80 -11.95
C ALA A 161 -1.14 5.98 -10.98
N ALA A 162 -1.16 7.21 -11.50
CA ALA A 162 -0.98 8.42 -10.70
C ALA A 162 -2.21 8.77 -9.84
N ALA A 163 -3.42 8.42 -10.29
CA ALA A 163 -4.66 8.71 -9.58
C ALA A 163 -4.92 7.76 -8.40
N ALA A 164 -4.41 6.53 -8.43
CA ALA A 164 -4.69 5.53 -7.39
C ALA A 164 -4.43 6.05 -5.95
N PRO A 165 -3.31 6.71 -5.61
CA PRO A 165 -3.07 7.28 -4.27
C PRO A 165 -4.16 8.22 -3.74
N VAL A 166 -4.88 8.94 -4.61
CA VAL A 166 -5.97 9.84 -4.21
C VAL A 166 -7.09 9.07 -3.49
N PHE A 167 -7.43 7.89 -3.98
CA PHE A 167 -8.54 7.10 -3.43
C PHE A 167 -8.31 6.63 -2.00
N LEU A 168 -7.05 6.40 -1.60
CA LEU A 168 -6.73 6.14 -0.20
C LEU A 168 -7.15 7.29 0.69
N ASN A 169 -6.81 8.53 0.32
CA ASN A 169 -7.15 9.68 1.13
C ASN A 169 -8.66 9.95 1.13
N VAL A 170 -9.32 9.85 -0.04
CA VAL A 170 -10.78 10.04 -0.14
C VAL A 170 -11.53 9.03 0.73
N ILE A 171 -11.14 7.75 0.68
CA ILE A 171 -11.80 6.69 1.45
C ILE A 171 -11.55 6.87 2.94
N LEU A 172 -10.34 7.21 3.37
CA LEU A 172 -10.07 7.44 4.80
C LEU A 172 -10.78 8.69 5.34
N ILE A 173 -10.82 9.78 4.57
CA ILE A 173 -11.59 10.97 4.92
C ILE A 173 -13.09 10.64 5.02
N SER A 174 -13.60 9.85 4.08
CA SER A 174 -15.00 9.41 4.08
C SER A 174 -15.31 8.47 5.25
N ALA A 175 -14.41 7.53 5.57
CA ALA A 175 -14.55 6.63 6.70
C ALA A 175 -14.58 7.40 8.02
N LEU A 176 -13.73 8.40 8.17
CA LEU A 176 -13.76 9.32 9.31
C LEU A 176 -15.09 10.07 9.36
N LEU A 177 -15.52 10.70 8.26
CA LEU A 177 -16.75 11.52 8.22
C LEU A 177 -17.99 10.69 8.55
N LEU A 178 -18.03 9.44 8.08
CA LEU A 178 -19.10 8.50 8.38
C LEU A 178 -19.03 8.03 9.83
N ALA A 179 -17.84 7.74 10.36
CA ALA A 179 -17.69 7.42 11.77
C ALA A 179 -18.16 8.58 12.67
N SER A 180 -17.79 9.82 12.33
CA SER A 180 -18.18 11.01 13.09
C SER A 180 -19.67 11.37 12.98
N SER A 181 -20.35 10.99 11.89
CA SER A 181 -21.76 11.34 11.65
C SER A 181 -22.75 10.21 11.98
N ALA A 182 -22.35 8.94 11.83
CA ALA A 182 -23.21 7.79 12.10
C ALA A 182 -23.17 7.33 13.57
N PHE A 183 -22.10 7.65 14.32
CA PHE A 183 -21.93 7.27 15.73
C PHE A 183 -22.18 8.43 16.72
N ALA A 184 -23.06 9.37 16.37
CA ALA A 184 -23.65 10.26 17.39
C ALA A 184 -24.50 9.47 18.42
N ASP A 185 -24.92 8.24 18.09
CA ASP A 185 -25.50 7.30 19.02
C ASP A 185 -24.42 6.32 19.53
N ARG A 186 -23.80 6.70 20.66
CA ARG A 186 -22.72 5.95 21.36
C ARG A 186 -23.15 4.56 21.88
N SER A 187 -24.41 4.15 21.69
CA SER A 187 -25.03 2.99 22.33
C SER A 187 -24.76 1.62 21.68
N ILE A 188 -24.20 1.59 20.46
CA ILE A 188 -23.91 0.34 19.72
C ILE A 188 -22.50 -0.20 20.03
N LEU A 189 -21.66 0.60 20.70
CA LEU A 189 -20.29 0.22 21.05
C LEU A 189 -20.25 -0.29 22.49
N PRO A 190 -19.45 -1.33 22.79
CA PRO A 190 -19.21 -1.77 24.16
C PRO A 190 -18.74 -0.60 25.03
N GLU A 191 -19.29 -0.46 26.24
CA GLU A 191 -18.90 0.59 27.18
C GLU A 191 -17.38 0.56 27.44
N GLY A 192 -16.70 1.70 27.25
CA GLY A 192 -15.25 1.86 27.45
C GLY A 192 -14.44 2.25 26.20
N THR A 193 -15.04 2.34 25.01
CA THR A 193 -14.34 2.74 23.78
C THR A 193 -14.50 4.23 23.44
N ASP A 194 -13.80 5.11 24.15
CA ASP A 194 -13.62 6.49 23.67
C ASP A 194 -12.63 6.47 22.48
N GLY A 195 -13.15 6.53 21.24
CA GLY A 195 -12.36 6.57 19.99
C GLY A 195 -12.22 5.25 19.22
N GLY A 196 -12.76 4.13 19.72
CA GLY A 196 -12.58 2.81 19.09
C GLY A 196 -13.24 2.65 17.72
N ALA A 197 -14.34 3.39 17.47
CA ALA A 197 -15.09 3.31 16.22
C ALA A 197 -14.33 3.94 15.05
N GLU A 198 -13.70 5.09 15.29
CA GLU A 198 -12.93 5.84 14.31
C GLU A 198 -11.67 5.06 13.90
N GLY A 199 -10.95 4.49 14.86
CA GLY A 199 -9.78 3.63 14.60
C GLY A 199 -10.16 2.39 13.78
N THR A 200 -11.30 1.77 14.08
CA THR A 200 -11.81 0.62 13.34
C THR A 200 -12.26 0.99 11.94
N ALA A 201 -13.04 2.08 11.79
CA ALA A 201 -13.50 2.58 10.50
C ALA A 201 -12.32 2.95 9.59
N LEU A 202 -11.31 3.61 10.13
CA LEU A 202 -10.06 3.88 9.44
C LEU A 202 -9.36 2.59 9.02
N ALA A 203 -9.24 1.60 9.91
CA ALA A 203 -8.56 0.35 9.61
C ALA A 203 -9.19 -0.41 8.44
N PHE A 204 -10.52 -0.56 8.44
CA PHE A 204 -11.25 -1.13 7.30
C PHE A 204 -11.20 -0.24 6.06
N GLY A 205 -11.23 1.08 6.24
CA GLY A 205 -11.04 2.06 5.18
C GLY A 205 -9.72 1.88 4.43
N VAL A 206 -8.63 1.52 5.14
CA VAL A 206 -7.33 1.24 4.49
C VAL A 206 -7.40 0.00 3.61
N ILE A 207 -8.04 -1.09 4.07
CA ILE A 207 -8.20 -2.31 3.26
C ILE A 207 -9.04 -2.01 2.01
N LEU A 208 -10.17 -1.33 2.21
CA LEU A 208 -11.07 -0.92 1.12
C LEU A 208 -10.32 -0.05 0.11
N ALA A 209 -9.52 0.90 0.57
CA ALA A 209 -8.69 1.73 -0.29
C ALA A 209 -7.72 0.91 -1.13
N GLY A 210 -7.01 -0.05 -0.52
CA GLY A 210 -6.13 -0.94 -1.27
C GLY A 210 -6.88 -1.71 -2.36
N ALA A 211 -8.03 -2.29 -2.02
CA ALA A 211 -8.86 -3.02 -2.98
C ALA A 211 -9.35 -2.13 -4.14
N VAL A 212 -9.82 -0.92 -3.84
CA VAL A 212 -10.25 0.07 -4.84
C VAL A 212 -9.08 0.50 -5.73
N GLN A 213 -7.92 0.78 -5.14
CA GLN A 213 -6.71 1.14 -5.88
C GLN A 213 -6.30 0.05 -6.86
N LEU A 214 -6.24 -1.21 -6.40
CA LEU A 214 -5.95 -2.36 -7.26
C LEU A 214 -6.99 -2.48 -8.37
N ALA A 215 -8.29 -2.36 -8.07
CA ALA A 215 -9.35 -2.46 -9.05
C ALA A 215 -9.23 -1.40 -10.16
N ILE A 216 -8.94 -0.15 -9.80
CA ILE A 216 -8.79 0.95 -10.76
C ILE A 216 -7.66 0.67 -11.74
N VAL A 217 -6.46 0.35 -11.24
CA VAL A 217 -5.30 0.10 -12.11
C VAL A 217 -5.47 -1.21 -12.89
N TRP A 218 -6.10 -2.21 -12.30
CA TRP A 218 -6.42 -3.47 -12.97
C TRP A 218 -7.33 -3.26 -14.17
N ILE A 219 -8.45 -2.54 -13.97
CA ILE A 219 -9.40 -2.24 -15.04
C ILE A 219 -8.71 -1.42 -16.13
N ALA A 220 -7.89 -0.43 -15.76
CA ALA A 220 -7.12 0.35 -16.71
C ALA A 220 -6.12 -0.50 -17.52
N ALA A 221 -5.46 -1.47 -16.89
CA ALA A 221 -4.53 -2.39 -17.53
C ALA A 221 -5.25 -3.35 -18.49
N ARG A 222 -6.40 -3.89 -18.10
CA ARG A 222 -7.26 -4.69 -19.00
C ARG A 222 -7.70 -3.90 -20.22
N ARG A 223 -8.14 -2.66 -20.04
CA ARG A 223 -8.46 -1.73 -21.13
C ARG A 223 -7.23 -1.33 -21.96
N ALA A 224 -6.02 -1.66 -21.50
CA ALA A 224 -4.77 -1.49 -22.22
C ALA A 224 -4.31 -2.73 -22.98
N GLY A 225 -5.06 -3.84 -22.87
CA GLY A 225 -4.69 -5.12 -23.46
C GLY A 225 -3.77 -5.97 -22.58
N PHE A 226 -3.63 -5.66 -21.30
CA PHE A 226 -2.89 -6.50 -20.33
C PHE A 226 -3.86 -7.12 -19.33
N ASP A 227 -4.24 -8.39 -19.52
CA ASP A 227 -5.13 -9.11 -18.60
C ASP A 227 -4.35 -9.98 -17.60
N LEU A 228 -4.01 -9.38 -16.46
CA LEU A 228 -3.20 -9.99 -15.41
C LEU A 228 -4.00 -10.96 -14.51
N ARG A 229 -4.81 -11.86 -15.10
CA ARG A 229 -5.61 -12.81 -14.32
C ARG A 229 -4.73 -13.62 -13.37
N PRO A 230 -5.08 -13.77 -12.09
CA PRO A 230 -4.34 -14.64 -11.19
C PRO A 230 -4.28 -16.04 -11.79
N LYS A 231 -3.10 -16.66 -11.75
CA LYS A 231 -2.92 -18.07 -12.08
C LYS A 231 -2.06 -18.72 -11.02
N LYS A 232 -1.97 -20.05 -11.05
CA LYS A 232 -1.03 -20.77 -10.19
C LYS A 232 0.38 -20.21 -10.44
N PRO A 233 1.12 -19.80 -9.40
CA PRO A 233 2.47 -19.27 -9.57
C PRO A 233 3.37 -20.36 -10.16
N VAL A 234 4.12 -20.01 -11.20
CA VAL A 234 5.10 -20.89 -11.85
C VAL A 234 6.47 -20.24 -11.71
N TRP A 235 7.45 -21.03 -11.30
CA TRP A 235 8.83 -20.57 -11.16
C TRP A 235 9.53 -20.58 -12.53
N THR A 236 9.30 -19.53 -13.31
CA THR A 236 9.91 -19.37 -14.64
C THR A 236 11.35 -18.84 -14.54
N PRO A 237 12.21 -19.09 -15.55
CA PRO A 237 13.55 -18.49 -15.61
C PRO A 237 13.53 -16.96 -15.53
N GLU A 238 12.49 -16.32 -16.07
CA GLU A 238 12.30 -14.88 -15.99
C GLU A 238 11.95 -14.41 -14.57
N LEU A 239 11.08 -15.14 -13.87
CA LEU A 239 10.77 -14.85 -12.47
C LEU A 239 12.00 -15.05 -11.58
N LYS A 240 12.84 -16.05 -11.89
CA LYS A 240 14.16 -16.24 -11.27
C LYS A 240 15.02 -15.02 -11.41
N ARG A 241 15.14 -14.54 -12.65
CA ARG A 241 15.96 -13.38 -12.97
C ARG A 241 15.44 -12.13 -12.27
N LEU A 242 14.12 -11.93 -12.24
CA LEU A 242 13.50 -10.84 -11.49
C LEU A 242 13.84 -10.92 -10.00
N ALA A 243 13.71 -12.09 -9.37
CA ALA A 243 14.02 -12.28 -7.96
C ALA A 243 15.50 -12.03 -7.62
N ILE A 244 16.43 -12.50 -8.46
CA ILE A 244 17.87 -12.28 -8.29
C ILE A 244 18.24 -10.79 -8.36
N ILE A 245 17.56 -10.02 -9.21
CA ILE A 245 17.80 -8.58 -9.34
C ILE A 245 17.12 -7.81 -8.19
N ALA A 246 15.89 -8.19 -7.84
CA ALA A 246 15.12 -7.53 -6.80
C ALA A 246 15.69 -7.75 -5.40
N ALA A 247 16.18 -8.96 -5.06
CA ALA A 247 16.67 -9.28 -3.72
C ALA A 247 17.76 -8.33 -3.19
N PRO A 248 18.89 -8.07 -3.89
CA PRO A 248 19.93 -7.17 -3.40
C PRO A 248 19.45 -5.71 -3.33
N ALA A 249 18.65 -5.25 -4.29
CA ALA A 249 18.04 -3.94 -4.24
C ALA A 249 17.09 -3.80 -3.04
N ALA A 250 16.42 -4.89 -2.66
CA ALA A 250 15.49 -4.91 -1.53
C ALA A 250 16.27 -4.76 -0.23
N LEU A 251 17.35 -5.52 -0.07
CA LEU A 251 18.26 -5.40 1.08
C LEU A 251 18.80 -3.96 1.23
N ALA A 252 19.23 -3.33 0.13
CA ALA A 252 19.69 -1.95 0.15
C ALA A 252 18.58 -0.96 0.57
N GLY A 253 17.36 -1.11 0.02
CA GLY A 253 16.21 -0.29 0.40
C GLY A 253 15.73 -0.51 1.85
N GLY A 254 15.96 -1.71 2.39
CA GLY A 254 15.65 -2.07 3.77
C GLY A 254 16.43 -1.26 4.80
N VAL A 255 17.69 -0.90 4.50
CA VAL A 255 18.54 -0.08 5.39
C VAL A 255 17.87 1.26 5.71
N VAL A 256 17.27 1.91 4.71
CA VAL A 256 16.55 3.18 4.89
C VAL A 256 15.33 3.00 5.80
N GLN A 257 14.59 1.90 5.65
CA GLN A 257 13.42 1.63 6.49
C GLN A 257 13.82 1.32 7.94
N VAL A 258 14.91 0.59 8.14
CA VAL A 258 15.47 0.33 9.48
C VAL A 258 15.87 1.63 10.16
N ASN A 259 16.50 2.57 9.44
CA ASN A 259 16.86 3.86 9.99
C ASN A 259 15.62 4.66 10.46
N LEU A 260 14.54 4.65 9.67
CA LEU A 260 13.28 5.29 10.05
C LEU A 260 12.60 4.62 11.24
N LEU A 261 12.73 3.31 11.37
CA LEU A 261 12.23 2.54 12.51
C LEU A 261 12.99 2.91 13.79
N ILE A 262 14.32 2.98 13.74
CA ILE A 262 15.14 3.43 14.89
C ILE A 262 14.75 4.85 15.31
N GLY A 263 14.59 5.76 14.34
CA GLY A 263 14.14 7.12 14.63
C GLY A 263 12.77 7.19 15.31
N ARG A 264 11.86 6.27 14.99
CA ARG A 264 10.56 6.17 15.65
C ARG A 264 10.65 5.59 17.05
N GLN A 265 11.48 4.55 17.26
CA GLN A 265 11.68 3.99 18.61
C GLN A 265 12.24 5.01 19.59
N VAL A 266 13.13 5.89 19.16
CA VAL A 266 13.68 6.95 20.03
C VAL A 266 12.63 8.01 20.38
N ALA A 267 11.60 8.16 19.55
CA ALA A 267 10.55 9.16 19.72
C ALA A 267 9.28 8.63 20.43
N SER A 268 9.13 7.30 20.58
CA SER A 268 8.00 6.63 21.23
C SER A 268 8.27 6.38 22.71
#